data_AF-X1MFX3-F1
#
_entry.id   AF-X1MFX3-F1
#
_cell.length_a   1.000
_cell.length_b   1.000
_cell.length_c   1.000
_cell.angle_alpha   90.00
_cell.angle_beta   90.00
_cell.angle_gamma   90.00
#
_symmetry.space_group_name_H-M   'P 1'
#
loop_
_entity.id
_entity.type
_entity.pdbx_description
1 polymer ?
#
loop_
_entity_poly.entity_id
_entity_poly.type
_entity_poly.pdbx_seq_one_letter_code
_entity_poly.pdbx_strand_id
1 'polypeptide(L)'
;MMDARAIDKGRIVELLDELIEGYEVFAPVMSDDVVLFDQIASGGEARLDFGNSKRLPKEAFFPPSEVMFIYEGGQAEAPASTGDRVLFGARPCDARSFLVLDKVFNTPDYQDAYYVEKRERTYLV
;
A
#
# COMPACT_ATOMS: atom_id res chain seq x y z
N MET A 1 -17.68 15.99 -4.77
CA MET A 1 -18.57 14.99 -5.40
C MET A 1 -17.67 13.82 -5.75
N MET A 2 -17.87 12.64 -5.14
CA MET A 2 -17.10 11.46 -5.52
C MET A 2 -17.74 10.89 -6.79
N ASP A 3 -17.05 10.98 -7.92
CA ASP A 3 -17.50 10.38 -9.17
C ASP A 3 -17.23 8.88 -9.12
N ALA A 4 -18.29 8.08 -9.03
CA ALA A 4 -18.17 6.63 -9.11
C ALA A 4 -17.82 6.24 -10.56
N ARG A 5 -16.71 5.54 -10.74
CA ARG A 5 -16.34 4.92 -12.02
C ARG A 5 -16.43 3.41 -11.90
N ALA A 6 -16.83 2.76 -12.98
CA ALA A 6 -16.96 1.31 -13.05
C ALA A 6 -15.97 0.76 -14.09
N ILE A 7 -15.39 -0.40 -13.80
CA ILE A 7 -14.56 -1.18 -14.71
C ILE A 7 -15.12 -2.59 -14.79
N ASP A 8 -15.02 -3.22 -15.96
CA ASP A 8 -15.34 -4.62 -16.12
C ASP A 8 -14.36 -5.49 -15.32
N LYS A 9 -14.87 -6.53 -14.64
CA LYS A 9 -14.05 -7.39 -13.78
C LYS A 9 -12.94 -8.12 -14.57
N GLY A 10 -13.20 -8.48 -15.83
CA GLY A 10 -12.23 -9.13 -16.71
C GLY A 10 -11.05 -8.23 -17.08
N ARG A 11 -11.19 -6.91 -16.92
CA ARG A 11 -10.15 -5.92 -17.22
C ARG A 11 -9.32 -5.51 -16.02
N ILE A 12 -9.60 -6.06 -14.83
CA ILE A 12 -8.84 -5.69 -13.62
C ILE A 12 -7.38 -6.12 -13.74
N VAL A 13 -7.08 -7.27 -14.33
CA VAL A 13 -5.69 -7.72 -14.54
C VAL A 13 -4.94 -6.72 -15.42
N GLU A 14 -5.53 -6.33 -16.56
CA GLU A 14 -4.96 -5.32 -17.47
C GLU A 14 -4.74 -3.98 -16.76
N LEU A 15 -5.71 -3.52 -15.96
CA LEU A 15 -5.57 -2.29 -15.19
C LEU A 15 -4.41 -2.35 -14.19
N LEU A 16 -4.26 -3.47 -13.48
CA LEU A 16 -3.18 -3.64 -12.52
C LEU A 16 -1.81 -3.68 -13.23
N ASP A 17 -1.72 -4.34 -14.38
CA ASP A 17 -0.51 -4.33 -15.21
C ASP A 17 -0.16 -2.90 -15.66
N GLU A 18 -1.13 -2.11 -16.13
CA GLU A 18 -0.93 -0.69 -16.48
C GLU A 18 -0.48 0.16 -15.28
N LEU A 19 -1.00 -0.10 -14.08
CA LEU A 19 -0.61 0.61 -12.86
C LEU A 19 0.82 0.27 -12.43
N ILE A 20 1.27 -0.98 -12.58
CA ILE A 20 2.62 -1.41 -12.20
C ILE A 20 3.71 -0.65 -12.97
N GLU A 21 3.42 -0.15 -14.18
CA GLU A 21 4.38 0.64 -14.96
C GLU A 21 4.76 1.98 -14.30
N GLY A 22 3.90 2.52 -13.42
CA GLY A 22 4.10 3.84 -12.81
C GLY A 22 3.96 3.88 -11.28
N TYR A 23 3.49 2.80 -10.65
CA TYR A 23 3.19 2.73 -9.22
C TYR A 23 3.72 1.44 -8.61
N GLU A 24 4.05 1.49 -7.32
CA GLU A 24 4.15 0.27 -6.52
C GLU A 24 2.75 -0.24 -6.20
N VAL A 25 2.32 -1.32 -6.83
CA VAL A 25 0.97 -1.87 -6.64
C VAL A 25 1.00 -2.99 -5.61
N PHE A 26 0.21 -2.83 -4.55
CA PHE A 26 -0.02 -3.81 -3.49
C PHE A 26 -1.42 -4.37 -3.66
N ALA A 27 -1.54 -5.70 -3.64
CA ALA A 27 -2.80 -6.40 -3.80
C ALA A 27 -2.84 -7.64 -2.90
N PRO A 28 -4.04 -8.21 -2.65
CA PRO A 28 -4.14 -9.51 -2.02
C PRO A 28 -3.49 -10.58 -2.92
N VAL A 29 -2.52 -11.31 -2.40
CA VAL A 29 -1.83 -12.43 -3.07
C VAL A 29 -1.94 -13.69 -2.23
N MET A 30 -1.88 -14.86 -2.87
CA MET A 30 -1.82 -16.14 -2.17
C MET A 30 -0.37 -16.51 -1.88
N SER A 31 -0.05 -16.78 -0.62
CA SER A 31 1.26 -17.24 -0.16
C SER A 31 1.05 -18.28 0.93
N ASP A 32 1.65 -19.48 0.80
CA ASP A 32 1.54 -20.57 1.79
C ASP A 32 0.10 -20.82 2.29
N ASP A 33 -0.86 -20.95 1.37
CA ASP A 33 -2.30 -21.16 1.61
C ASP A 33 -3.02 -20.05 2.38
N VAL A 34 -2.40 -18.88 2.53
CA VAL A 34 -3.00 -17.70 3.16
C VAL A 34 -2.99 -16.52 2.21
N VAL A 35 -4.00 -15.66 2.34
CA VAL A 35 -4.04 -14.40 1.61
C VAL A 35 -3.38 -13.31 2.44
N LEU A 36 -2.42 -12.62 1.85
CA LEU A 36 -1.73 -11.47 2.42
C LEU A 36 -1.70 -10.33 1.40
N PHE A 37 -1.46 -9.11 1.86
CA PHE A 37 -1.24 -7.98 0.96
C PHE A 37 0.26 -7.83 0.72
N ASP A 38 0.68 -7.92 -0.54
CA ASP A 38 2.07 -7.74 -0.95
C ASP A 38 2.14 -6.96 -2.26
N GLN A 39 3.35 -6.50 -2.59
CA GLN A 39 3.63 -5.91 -3.88
C GLN A 39 3.51 -6.98 -4.98
N ILE A 40 2.76 -6.67 -6.03
CA ILE A 40 2.61 -7.55 -7.19
C ILE A 40 3.55 -7.10 -8.32
N ALA A 41 4.09 -8.07 -9.06
CA ALA A 41 4.87 -7.82 -10.28
C ALA A 41 4.02 -7.95 -11.55
N SER A 42 2.82 -8.53 -11.45
CA SER A 42 1.82 -8.62 -12.52
C SER A 42 0.41 -8.64 -11.95
N GLY A 43 -0.56 -8.11 -12.68
CA GLY A 43 -1.98 -8.10 -12.32
C GLY A 43 -2.54 -9.51 -12.11
N GLY A 44 -1.94 -10.52 -12.75
CA GLY A 44 -2.31 -11.94 -12.60
C GLY A 44 -1.98 -12.54 -11.23
N GLU A 45 -1.16 -11.89 -10.41
CA GLU A 45 -0.86 -12.31 -9.04
C GLU A 45 -1.98 -11.95 -8.06
N ALA A 46 -2.78 -10.93 -8.37
CA ALA A 46 -3.86 -10.50 -7.52
C ALA A 46 -4.94 -11.59 -7.35
N ARG A 47 -5.43 -11.74 -6.12
CA ARG A 47 -6.46 -12.70 -5.72
C ARG A 47 -7.60 -11.92 -5.06
N LEU A 48 -8.53 -11.45 -5.88
CA LEU A 48 -9.65 -10.60 -5.43
C LEU A 48 -10.86 -11.40 -4.93
N ASP A 49 -10.88 -12.71 -5.17
CA ASP A 49 -11.87 -13.68 -4.72
C ASP A 49 -11.49 -14.32 -3.38
N PHE A 50 -11.15 -13.50 -2.39
CA PHE A 50 -10.68 -13.96 -1.08
C PHE A 50 -11.66 -13.65 0.07
N GLY A 51 -11.78 -14.59 1.02
CA GLY A 51 -12.70 -14.50 2.15
C GLY A 51 -12.27 -13.56 3.27
N ASN A 52 -11.05 -13.71 3.79
CA ASN A 52 -10.36 -12.78 4.70
C ASN A 52 -8.86 -12.91 4.42
N SER A 53 -8.11 -11.81 4.49
CA SER A 53 -6.65 -11.90 4.51
C SER A 53 -6.18 -12.21 5.92
N LYS A 54 -5.13 -13.03 6.05
CA LYS A 54 -4.48 -13.33 7.33
C LYS A 54 -3.60 -12.16 7.77
N ARG A 55 -3.00 -11.46 6.79
CA ARG A 55 -2.24 -10.22 7.00
C ARG A 55 -2.99 -9.04 6.40
N LEU A 56 -3.07 -7.96 7.17
CA LEU A 56 -3.93 -6.81 6.87
C LEU A 56 -3.24 -5.84 5.91
N PRO A 57 -4.00 -5.06 5.12
CA PRO A 57 -3.43 -4.07 4.19
C PRO A 57 -2.50 -3.05 4.84
N LYS A 58 -2.68 -2.78 6.14
CA LYS A 58 -1.84 -1.86 6.93
C LYS A 58 -0.35 -2.25 6.96
N GLU A 59 -0.01 -3.52 6.73
CA GLU A 59 1.39 -3.94 6.68
C GLU A 59 2.16 -3.32 5.52
N ALA A 60 1.47 -2.89 4.45
CA ALA A 60 2.08 -2.11 3.38
C ALA A 60 2.63 -0.76 3.90
N PHE A 61 2.16 -0.26 5.05
CA PHE A 61 2.62 0.99 5.66
C PHE A 61 3.60 0.74 6.81
N PHE A 62 3.57 -0.45 7.39
CA PHE A 62 4.41 -0.86 8.53
C PHE A 62 5.16 -2.14 8.19
N PRO A 63 6.16 -2.09 7.29
CA PRO A 63 6.93 -3.26 6.94
C PRO A 63 7.70 -3.78 8.17
N PRO A 64 8.01 -5.09 8.24
CA PRO A 64 8.80 -5.66 9.34
C PRO A 64 10.19 -5.03 9.50
N SER A 65 10.74 -4.48 8.42
CA SER A 65 12.01 -3.75 8.40
C SER A 65 11.95 -2.61 7.39
N GLU A 66 12.57 -1.48 7.73
CA GLU A 66 12.67 -0.31 6.86
C GLU A 66 14.02 0.39 7.08
N VAL A 67 14.53 1.02 6.02
CA VAL A 67 15.77 1.78 6.10
C VAL A 67 15.49 3.09 6.83
N MET A 68 16.14 3.31 7.97
CA MET A 68 15.98 4.54 8.74
C MET A 68 16.89 5.67 8.25
N PHE A 69 18.10 5.32 7.82
CA PHE A 69 19.09 6.22 7.25
C PHE A 69 20.15 5.43 6.48
N ILE A 70 20.80 6.11 5.55
CA ILE A 70 21.97 5.62 4.82
C ILE A 70 23.19 6.37 5.39
N TYR A 71 24.25 5.66 5.75
CA TYR A 71 25.45 6.28 6.32
C TYR A 71 26.65 6.09 5.40
N GLU A 72 27.11 7.18 4.81
CA GLU A 72 28.23 7.20 3.88
C GLU A 72 29.15 8.39 4.17
N GLY A 73 30.47 8.17 4.15
CA GLY A 73 31.45 9.26 4.26
C GLY A 73 31.43 10.05 5.59
N GLY A 74 30.84 9.52 6.66
CA GLY A 74 30.69 10.24 7.93
C GLY A 74 29.39 11.04 8.05
N GLN A 75 28.51 10.96 7.06
CA GLN A 75 27.23 11.64 7.02
C GLN A 75 26.09 10.62 7.01
N ALA A 76 24.99 10.95 7.69
CA ALA A 76 23.76 10.18 7.65
C ALA A 76 22.75 10.92 6.78
N GLU A 77 22.20 10.23 5.79
CA GLU A 77 21.17 10.72 4.87
C GLU A 77 19.87 9.96 5.10
N ALA A 78 18.74 10.65 4.93
CA ALA A 78 17.44 9.97 4.93
C ALA A 78 17.35 9.02 3.72
N PRO A 79 16.62 7.89 3.84
CA PRO A 79 16.34 7.05 2.69
C PRO A 79 15.62 7.85 1.60
N ALA A 80 15.78 7.44 0.34
CA ALA A 80 15.05 8.01 -0.77
C ALA A 80 13.53 7.86 -0.55
N SER A 81 12.76 8.87 -0.99
CA SER A 81 11.32 8.87 -0.85
C SER A 81 10.68 7.68 -1.57
N THR A 82 9.68 7.05 -0.99
CA THR A 82 8.95 5.96 -1.66
C THR A 82 8.24 6.50 -2.91
N GLY A 83 8.18 5.70 -3.97
CA GLY A 83 7.38 6.03 -5.16
C GLY A 83 5.90 6.15 -4.83
N ASP A 84 5.08 6.59 -5.80
CA ASP A 84 3.63 6.59 -5.60
C ASP A 84 3.13 5.13 -5.59
N ARG A 85 2.16 4.84 -4.72
CA ARG A 85 1.74 3.48 -4.38
C ARG A 85 0.24 3.31 -4.58
N VAL A 86 -0.19 2.11 -4.93
CA VAL A 86 -1.61 1.75 -5.00
C VAL A 86 -1.83 0.54 -4.11
N LEU A 87 -2.77 0.63 -3.17
CA LEU A 87 -3.24 -0.52 -2.39
C LEU A 87 -4.62 -0.92 -2.91
N PHE A 88 -4.65 -1.95 -3.75
CA PHE A 88 -5.84 -2.39 -4.46
C PHE A 88 -6.53 -3.56 -3.75
N GLY A 89 -7.85 -3.52 -3.67
CA GLY A 89 -8.67 -4.57 -3.05
C GLY A 89 -8.77 -4.43 -1.53
N ALA A 90 -8.46 -3.24 -1.00
CA ALA A 90 -8.65 -2.95 0.41
C ALA A 90 -10.15 -2.92 0.74
N ARG A 91 -10.55 -3.59 1.83
CA ARG A 91 -11.96 -3.57 2.24
C ARG A 91 -12.32 -2.19 2.79
N PRO A 92 -13.59 -1.78 2.72
CA PRO A 92 -14.02 -0.51 3.29
C PRO A 92 -13.63 -0.32 4.77
N CYS A 93 -13.66 -1.39 5.57
CA CYS A 93 -13.22 -1.36 6.96
C CYS A 93 -11.70 -1.15 7.11
N ASP A 94 -10.90 -1.76 6.23
CA ASP A 94 -9.45 -1.64 6.24
C ASP A 94 -9.04 -0.23 5.79
N ALA A 95 -9.65 0.28 4.72
CA ALA A 95 -9.46 1.65 4.26
C ALA A 95 -9.83 2.67 5.34
N ARG A 96 -10.92 2.44 6.07
CA ARG A 96 -11.34 3.31 7.18
C ARG A 96 -10.39 3.26 8.38
N SER A 97 -9.66 2.17 8.58
CA SER A 97 -8.71 2.04 9.70
C SER A 97 -7.59 3.07 9.63
N PHE A 98 -7.22 3.53 8.43
CA PHE A 98 -6.23 4.59 8.25
C PHE A 98 -6.66 5.92 8.87
N LEU A 99 -7.95 6.24 8.91
CA LEU A 99 -8.45 7.45 9.60
C LEU A 99 -8.21 7.41 11.11
N VAL A 100 -8.04 6.21 11.68
CA VAL A 100 -7.67 6.04 13.09
C VAL A 100 -6.17 6.14 13.26
N LEU A 101 -5.39 5.54 12.36
CA LEU A 101 -3.92 5.63 12.34
C LEU A 101 -3.44 7.08 12.13
N ASP A 102 -4.12 7.85 11.27
CA ASP A 102 -3.84 9.26 11.03
C ASP A 102 -3.90 10.08 12.33
N LYS A 103 -4.76 9.72 13.29
CA LYS A 103 -4.88 10.40 14.60
C LYS A 103 -3.73 10.09 15.56
N VAL A 104 -2.89 9.11 15.24
CA VAL A 104 -1.75 8.69 16.07
C VAL A 104 -0.44 9.14 15.42
N PHE A 105 -0.31 8.94 14.11
CA PHE A 105 0.94 9.13 13.37
C PHE A 105 1.00 10.43 12.55
N ASN A 106 -0.13 11.14 12.39
CA ASN A 106 -0.19 12.41 11.66
C ASN A 106 -0.93 13.48 12.48
N THR A 107 -0.31 13.90 13.57
CA THR A 107 -0.87 14.90 14.48
C THR A 107 -0.16 16.26 14.32
N PRO A 108 -0.76 17.38 14.74
CA PRO A 108 -0.11 18.68 14.69
C PRO A 108 1.19 18.75 15.51
N ASP A 109 1.27 17.99 16.61
CA ASP A 109 2.42 17.98 17.52
C ASP A 109 3.51 16.99 17.08
N TYR A 110 3.14 15.97 16.30
CA TYR A 110 4.05 14.94 15.82
C TYR A 110 3.56 14.29 14.53
N GLN A 111 4.45 14.27 13.53
CA GLN A 111 4.27 13.58 12.26
C GLN A 111 5.35 12.52 12.10
N ASP A 112 4.94 11.26 12.04
CA ASP A 112 5.85 10.15 11.77
C ASP A 112 6.19 10.14 10.27
N ALA A 113 7.44 10.47 9.92
CA ALA A 113 7.85 10.60 8.53
C ALA A 113 7.63 9.32 7.71
N TYR A 114 7.87 8.14 8.30
CA TYR A 114 7.76 6.85 7.60
C TYR A 114 6.31 6.44 7.34
N TYR A 115 5.40 6.85 8.21
CA TYR A 115 3.97 6.65 8.00
C TYR A 115 3.38 7.70 7.07
N VAL A 116 3.59 9.00 7.37
CA VAL A 116 2.94 10.12 6.69
C VAL A 116 3.31 10.13 5.21
N GLU A 117 4.58 9.93 4.88
CA GLU A 117 5.04 9.90 3.49
C GLU A 117 4.32 8.80 2.70
N LYS A 118 4.36 7.54 3.19
CA LYS A 118 3.64 6.44 2.54
C LYS A 118 2.14 6.71 2.46
N ARG A 119 1.56 7.27 3.52
CA ARG A 119 0.12 7.55 3.65
C ARG A 119 -0.38 8.57 2.64
N GLU A 120 0.42 9.61 2.37
CA GLU A 120 0.10 10.65 1.38
C GLU A 120 0.32 10.17 -0.05
N ARG A 121 1.28 9.26 -0.26
CA ARG A 121 1.64 8.73 -1.59
C ARG A 121 0.91 7.45 -1.98
N THR A 122 0.04 6.93 -1.10
CA THR A 122 -0.73 5.70 -1.38
C THR A 122 -2.17 6.01 -1.74
N TYR A 123 -2.59 5.57 -2.92
CA TYR A 123 -3.98 5.49 -3.33
C TYR A 123 -4.61 4.20 -2.80
N LEU A 124 -5.64 4.31 -1.97
CA LEU A 124 -6.42 3.17 -1.46
C LEU A 124 -7.61 2.94 -2.41
N VAL A 125 -7.67 1.77 -3.06
CA VAL A 125 -8.67 1.42 -4.09
C VAL A 125 -9.43 0.16 -3.74
#